data_AF-A0A3C1X963-F1
#
_entry.id   AF-A0A3C1X963-F1
#
_cell.length_a   1.000
_cell.length_b   1.000
_cell.length_c   1.000
_cell.angle_alpha   90.00
_cell.angle_beta   90.00
_cell.angle_gamma   90.00
#
_symmetry.space_group_name_H-M   'P 1'
#
loop_
_entity.id
_entity.type
_entity.pdbx_description
1 polymer ?
#
loop_
_entity_poly.entity_id
_entity_poly.type
_entity_poly.pdbx_seq_one_letter_code
_entity_poly.pdbx_strand_id
1 'polypeptide(L)'
;MGREDAFSVHVGESAVQRREFHQSLAAALGAVPLAGIDSTHSDLARRLQQACEILTEATASQQVRAATLHVRLRDQQESFCFGDAKTPQAMFLLGSISKPVCMTALMTLFDQKRFALDDLVSRYLPLPAADGRDQMTVRHLLTHTCGLPDQLPQNNALRAAHAGLQEFVQATLSTPLLFKPGTAYSYSSMGILLAARIAELLAEKPIAELVQSAVFDRLQLQHSAQGLGRFTPADFVPVQIEQAAPEAGGGDPTAKLWDWNSEYWRRLGAPWGGTHMSASD
;
A
#
# COMPACT_ATOMS: atom_id res chain seq x y z
N MET A 1 33.97 -4.11 -60.14
CA MET A 1 34.21 -3.03 -59.16
C MET A 1 33.07 -3.10 -58.16
N GLY A 2 33.11 -3.79 -57.01
CA GLY A 2 34.12 -3.81 -55.91
C GLY A 2 33.97 -2.50 -55.10
N ARG A 3 33.65 -2.41 -53.80
CA ARG A 3 33.72 -3.24 -52.56
C ARG A 3 32.52 -2.82 -51.65
N GLU A 4 31.85 -3.64 -50.83
CA GLU A 4 32.18 -4.26 -49.51
C GLU A 4 32.53 -3.32 -48.33
N ASP A 5 31.86 -3.60 -47.19
CA ASP A 5 32.11 -3.29 -45.76
C ASP A 5 31.77 -1.88 -45.18
N ALA A 6 31.28 -1.67 -43.94
CA ALA A 6 30.89 -2.51 -42.80
C ALA A 6 30.10 -1.68 -41.74
N PHE A 7 29.43 -2.38 -40.81
CA PHE A 7 28.82 -1.88 -39.56
C PHE A 7 29.80 -1.14 -38.63
N SER A 8 29.30 -0.22 -37.78
CA SER A 8 29.91 0.06 -36.48
C SER A 8 28.89 0.54 -35.44
N VAL A 9 28.76 -0.25 -34.36
CA VAL A 9 28.17 0.09 -33.06
C VAL A 9 29.32 0.60 -32.18
N HIS A 10 29.08 1.61 -31.34
CA HIS A 10 30.01 1.97 -30.26
C HIS A 10 29.42 1.61 -28.90
N VAL A 11 30.03 0.57 -28.33
CA VAL A 11 29.97 0.15 -26.93
C VAL A 11 31.08 0.90 -26.20
N GLY A 12 30.78 1.48 -25.03
CA GLY A 12 31.78 1.96 -24.08
C GLY A 12 31.72 1.11 -22.81
N GLU A 13 32.67 0.19 -22.69
CA GLU A 13 32.95 -0.60 -21.48
C GLU A 13 33.82 0.17 -20.47
N SER A 14 33.53 0.00 -19.18
CA SER A 14 34.45 -0.62 -18.20
C SER A 14 33.73 -0.62 -16.84
N ALA A 15 33.29 -1.75 -16.27
CA ALA A 15 34.03 -2.89 -15.71
C ALA A 15 34.03 -2.84 -14.17
N VAL A 16 33.07 -3.54 -13.56
CA VAL A 16 33.33 -4.36 -12.37
C VAL A 16 32.67 -5.72 -12.63
N GLN A 17 33.45 -6.66 -13.17
CA GLN A 17 33.11 -8.07 -13.18
C GLN A 17 33.17 -8.61 -11.76
N ARG A 18 32.08 -9.17 -11.23
CA ARG A 18 32.15 -10.28 -10.26
C ARG A 18 31.04 -11.30 -10.48
N ARG A 19 31.48 -12.36 -11.16
CA ARG A 19 31.02 -13.76 -11.22
C ARG A 19 29.68 -14.07 -11.90
N GLU A 20 29.86 -14.49 -13.14
CA GLU A 20 29.00 -15.39 -13.90
C GLU A 20 28.56 -16.61 -13.06
N PHE A 21 27.24 -16.81 -13.02
CA PHE A 21 26.59 -17.98 -12.45
C PHE A 21 26.70 -19.11 -13.49
N HIS A 22 27.76 -19.93 -13.40
CA HIS A 22 27.90 -21.10 -14.27
C HIS A 22 26.87 -22.18 -13.91
N GLN A 23 25.97 -22.41 -14.87
CA GLN A 23 25.66 -23.69 -15.52
C GLN A 23 25.21 -24.90 -14.68
N SER A 24 23.96 -25.29 -14.98
CA SER A 24 23.55 -26.62 -15.44
C SER A 24 23.49 -27.79 -14.46
N LEU A 25 22.26 -28.28 -14.34
CA LEU A 25 21.87 -29.69 -14.21
C LEU A 25 22.92 -30.66 -14.82
N ALA A 26 23.61 -31.43 -13.98
CA ALA A 26 24.21 -32.71 -14.36
C ALA A 26 24.34 -33.61 -13.12
N ALA A 27 24.02 -34.88 -13.33
CA ALA A 27 23.87 -35.91 -12.32
C ALA A 27 25.20 -36.48 -11.79
N ALA A 28 25.09 -37.09 -10.60
CA ALA A 28 25.89 -38.19 -10.04
C ALA A 28 27.36 -37.95 -9.59
N LEU A 29 27.59 -38.36 -8.33
CA LEU A 29 28.83 -38.82 -7.68
C LEU A 29 29.92 -37.78 -7.31
N GLY A 30 29.84 -37.34 -6.04
CA GLY A 30 30.93 -37.44 -5.06
C GLY A 30 32.12 -36.47 -5.14
N ALA A 31 32.15 -35.47 -4.23
CA ALA A 31 33.35 -35.07 -3.49
C ALA A 31 33.00 -34.19 -2.27
N VAL A 32 33.79 -34.35 -1.21
CA VAL A 32 33.65 -33.94 0.21
C VAL A 32 33.49 -32.42 0.44
N PRO A 33 32.69 -31.95 1.42
CA PRO A 33 32.53 -30.53 1.69
C PRO A 33 33.67 -29.95 2.56
N LEU A 34 34.18 -28.79 2.16
CA LEU A 34 35.00 -27.92 3.00
C LEU A 34 34.07 -27.09 3.91
N ALA A 35 34.04 -27.45 5.19
CA ALA A 35 33.26 -26.74 6.21
C ALA A 35 33.95 -25.41 6.57
N GLY A 36 33.19 -24.30 6.54
CA GLY A 36 33.56 -23.08 7.28
C GLY A 36 33.14 -21.74 6.69
N ILE A 37 32.70 -21.67 5.42
CA ILE A 37 32.31 -20.41 4.76
C ILE A 37 31.00 -20.65 3.99
N ASP A 38 29.83 -20.79 4.65
CA ASP A 38 28.52 -20.59 3.95
C ASP A 38 27.22 -20.80 4.77
N SER A 39 27.25 -21.13 6.05
CA SER A 39 26.02 -21.62 6.72
C SER A 39 24.88 -20.59 6.75
N THR A 40 25.14 -19.32 7.05
CA THR A 40 24.09 -18.28 7.13
C THR A 40 23.53 -17.87 5.77
N HIS A 41 24.38 -17.83 4.73
CA HIS A 41 23.95 -17.52 3.36
C HIS A 41 23.15 -18.68 2.76
N SER A 42 23.58 -19.92 3.01
CA SER A 42 22.84 -21.13 2.62
C SER A 42 21.47 -21.20 3.31
N ASP A 43 21.36 -20.74 4.56
CA ASP A 43 20.10 -20.72 5.30
C ASP A 43 19.12 -19.65 4.78
N LEU A 44 19.61 -18.45 4.44
CA LEU A 44 18.77 -17.41 3.84
C LEU A 44 18.26 -17.85 2.46
N ALA A 45 19.15 -18.35 1.61
CA ALA A 45 18.78 -18.86 0.28
C ALA A 45 17.73 -19.98 0.38
N ARG A 46 17.93 -20.93 1.31
CA ARG A 46 16.97 -22.00 1.58
C ARG A 46 15.62 -21.46 2.07
N ARG A 47 15.60 -20.45 2.96
CA ARG A 47 14.35 -19.83 3.44
C ARG A 47 13.63 -19.06 2.34
N LEU A 48 14.35 -18.35 1.48
CA LEU A 48 13.78 -17.67 0.31
C LEU A 48 13.17 -18.69 -0.66
N GLN A 49 13.89 -19.76 -0.97
CA GLN A 49 13.39 -20.85 -1.80
C GLN A 49 12.09 -21.45 -1.24
N GLN A 50 12.04 -21.72 0.07
CA GLN A 50 10.82 -22.20 0.74
C GLN A 50 9.66 -21.20 0.64
N ALA A 51 9.93 -19.89 0.81
CA ALA A 51 8.90 -18.87 0.63
C ALA A 51 8.38 -18.82 -0.82
N CYS A 52 9.26 -18.95 -1.81
CA CYS A 52 8.91 -19.01 -3.21
C CYS A 52 8.07 -20.26 -3.54
N GLU A 53 8.38 -21.42 -2.95
CA GLU A 53 7.60 -22.65 -3.11
C GLU A 53 6.17 -22.49 -2.56
N ILE A 54 6.03 -21.89 -1.37
CA ILE A 54 4.71 -21.60 -0.77
C ILE A 54 3.88 -20.69 -1.69
N LEU A 55 4.47 -19.60 -2.20
CA LEU A 55 3.76 -18.66 -3.07
C LEU A 55 3.46 -19.26 -4.45
N THR A 56 4.31 -20.15 -4.95
CA THR A 56 4.07 -20.91 -6.17
C THR A 56 2.87 -21.85 -5.99
N GLU A 57 2.81 -22.61 -4.90
CA GLU A 57 1.69 -23.50 -4.62
C GLU A 57 0.39 -22.73 -4.39
N ALA A 58 0.43 -21.63 -3.63
CA ALA A 58 -0.74 -20.79 -3.36
C ALA A 58 -1.32 -20.17 -4.64
N THR A 59 -0.48 -19.79 -5.61
CA THR A 59 -0.93 -19.25 -6.90
C THR A 59 -1.37 -20.35 -7.88
N ALA A 60 -0.68 -21.50 -7.92
CA ALA A 60 -1.06 -22.64 -8.75
C ALA A 60 -2.41 -23.25 -8.32
N SER A 61 -2.68 -23.29 -7.01
CA SER A 61 -3.94 -23.75 -6.44
C SER A 61 -5.06 -22.70 -6.45
N GLN A 62 -4.79 -21.48 -6.95
CA GLN A 62 -5.73 -20.34 -6.95
C GLN A 62 -6.22 -19.93 -5.55
N GLN A 63 -5.46 -20.25 -4.50
CA GLN A 63 -5.70 -19.70 -3.16
C GLN A 63 -5.54 -18.17 -3.17
N VAL A 64 -4.50 -17.69 -3.87
CA VAL A 64 -4.32 -16.28 -4.23
C VAL A 64 -4.05 -16.17 -5.72
N ARG A 65 -4.61 -15.18 -6.41
CA ARG A 65 -4.36 -15.00 -7.87
C ARG A 65 -2.95 -14.53 -8.21
N ALA A 66 -2.36 -13.70 -7.36
CA ALA A 66 -1.08 -13.05 -7.61
C ALA A 66 -0.33 -12.82 -6.32
N ALA A 67 1.00 -12.89 -6.40
CA ALA A 67 1.87 -12.50 -5.30
C ALA A 67 3.18 -11.92 -5.84
N THR A 68 3.79 -11.05 -5.05
CA THR A 68 5.17 -10.58 -5.27
C THR A 68 5.88 -10.58 -3.93
N LEU A 69 7.11 -11.10 -3.92
CA LEU A 69 8.00 -11.09 -2.77
C LEU A 69 9.22 -10.25 -3.13
N HIS A 70 9.42 -9.14 -2.43
CA HIS A 70 10.65 -8.34 -2.51
C HIS A 70 11.39 -8.46 -1.17
N VAL A 71 12.68 -8.78 -1.22
CA VAL A 71 13.53 -8.89 -0.03
C VAL A 71 14.79 -8.07 -0.27
N ARG A 72 15.09 -7.16 0.66
CA ARG A 72 16.35 -6.39 0.67
C ARG A 72 17.08 -6.64 1.98
N LEU A 73 18.35 -7.04 1.89
CA LEU A 73 19.26 -7.20 3.02
C LEU A 73 20.58 -6.50 2.70
N ARG A 74 20.83 -5.36 3.36
CA ARG A 74 21.95 -4.47 3.04
C ARG A 74 21.88 -4.06 1.56
N ASP A 75 22.92 -4.35 0.79
CA ASP A 75 23.03 -3.98 -0.63
C ASP A 75 22.48 -5.06 -1.58
N GLN A 76 22.02 -6.20 -1.04
CA GLN A 76 21.43 -7.27 -1.84
C GLN A 76 19.91 -7.12 -1.86
N GLN A 77 19.32 -7.32 -3.04
CA GLN A 77 17.88 -7.34 -3.21
C GLN A 77 17.47 -8.35 -4.26
N GLU A 78 16.34 -9.02 -4.02
CA GLU A 78 15.73 -9.94 -4.97
C GLU A 78 14.22 -9.75 -4.98
N SER A 79 13.62 -9.96 -6.15
CA SER A 79 12.19 -9.88 -6.35
C SER A 79 11.69 -11.11 -7.08
N PHE A 80 10.61 -11.69 -6.58
CA PHE A 80 9.98 -12.88 -7.14
C PHE A 80 8.50 -12.58 -7.41
N CYS A 81 7.99 -13.05 -8.54
CA CYS A 81 6.62 -12.81 -8.96
C CYS A 81 5.92 -14.15 -9.23
N PHE A 82 4.65 -14.24 -8.83
CA PHE A 82 3.88 -15.48 -8.89
C PHE A 82 2.45 -15.20 -9.39
N GLY A 83 1.85 -16.19 -10.05
CA GLY A 83 0.49 -16.06 -10.58
C GLY A 83 0.37 -14.93 -11.60
N ASP A 84 -0.62 -14.06 -11.41
CA ASP A 84 -0.90 -12.95 -12.34
C ASP A 84 0.06 -11.76 -12.21
N ALA A 85 0.87 -11.68 -11.15
CA ALA A 85 1.94 -10.69 -11.08
C ALA A 85 3.08 -11.09 -12.03
N LYS A 86 3.23 -10.35 -13.13
CA LYS A 86 4.23 -10.67 -14.18
C LYS A 86 5.54 -9.92 -14.02
N THR A 87 5.57 -8.87 -13.21
CA THR A 87 6.76 -8.04 -12.99
C THR A 87 6.86 -7.64 -11.51
N PRO A 88 8.07 -7.36 -11.00
CA PRO A 88 8.24 -6.82 -9.64
C PRO A 88 7.54 -5.48 -9.42
N GLN A 89 7.25 -4.76 -10.51
CA GLN A 89 6.55 -3.47 -10.53
C GLN A 89 5.02 -3.63 -10.47
N ALA A 90 4.49 -4.85 -10.44
CA ALA A 90 3.06 -5.10 -10.29
C ALA A 90 2.53 -4.40 -9.03
N MET A 91 1.53 -3.53 -9.19
CA MET A 91 1.00 -2.71 -8.10
C MET A 91 -0.21 -3.38 -7.47
N PHE A 92 -0.18 -3.55 -6.15
CA PHE A 92 -1.25 -4.16 -5.36
C PHE A 92 -1.99 -3.13 -4.54
N LEU A 93 -3.31 -3.29 -4.37
CA LEU A 93 -4.06 -2.54 -3.37
C LEU A 93 -3.55 -2.92 -1.98
N LEU A 94 -3.05 -1.93 -1.24
CA LEU A 94 -2.40 -2.15 0.05
C LEU A 94 -3.37 -2.35 1.22
N GLY A 95 -4.64 -2.01 1.03
CA GLY A 95 -5.61 -1.99 2.11
C GLY A 95 -5.09 -1.16 3.27
N SER A 96 -5.14 -1.68 4.50
CA SER A 96 -4.78 -0.91 5.69
C SER A 96 -3.34 -0.41 5.78
N ILE A 97 -2.41 -0.93 4.97
CA ILE A 97 -1.03 -0.38 4.86
C ILE A 97 -1.06 1.04 4.22
N SER A 98 -2.17 1.46 3.61
CA SER A 98 -2.40 2.85 3.17
C SER A 98 -2.31 3.88 4.31
N LYS A 99 -2.71 3.49 5.54
CA LYS A 99 -2.76 4.40 6.69
C LYS A 99 -1.41 5.02 7.01
N PRO A 100 -0.33 4.25 7.26
CA PRO A 100 0.99 4.83 7.52
C PRO A 100 1.52 5.69 6.36
N VAL A 101 1.17 5.38 5.10
CA VAL A 101 1.54 6.23 3.95
C VAL A 101 0.88 7.62 4.06
N CYS A 102 -0.44 7.67 4.25
CA CYS A 102 -1.16 8.93 4.43
C CYS A 102 -0.75 9.67 5.71
N MET A 103 -0.51 8.95 6.81
CA MET A 103 -0.03 9.55 8.06
C MET A 103 1.36 10.16 7.89
N THR A 104 2.26 9.52 7.14
CA THR A 104 3.59 10.07 6.85
C THR A 104 3.46 11.42 6.15
N ALA A 105 2.54 11.54 5.18
CA ALA A 105 2.26 12.80 4.50
C ALA A 105 1.76 13.89 5.48
N LEU A 106 0.84 13.55 6.39
CA LEU A 106 0.41 14.46 7.46
C LEU A 106 1.56 14.83 8.41
N MET A 107 2.41 13.89 8.80
CA MET A 107 3.54 14.15 9.71
C MET A 107 4.57 15.11 9.11
N THR A 108 4.68 15.21 7.78
CA THR A 108 5.49 16.29 7.18
C THR A 108 4.99 17.69 7.55
N LEU A 109 3.67 17.87 7.75
CA LEU A 109 3.07 19.13 8.21
C LEU A 109 3.32 19.36 9.70
N PHE A 110 3.40 18.28 10.50
CA PHE A 110 3.81 18.35 11.91
C PHE A 110 5.25 18.82 12.05
N ASP A 111 6.15 18.29 11.23
CA ASP A 111 7.56 18.70 11.20
C ASP A 111 7.70 20.18 10.82
N GLN A 112 6.85 20.66 9.92
CA GLN A 112 6.71 22.07 9.54
C GLN A 112 5.99 22.94 10.60
N LYS A 113 5.64 22.39 11.76
CA LYS A 113 4.93 23.08 12.86
C LYS A 113 3.56 23.65 12.45
N ARG A 114 2.91 23.06 11.45
CA ARG A 114 1.57 23.47 10.99
C ARG A 114 0.46 23.06 11.96
N PHE A 115 0.70 22.02 12.76
CA PHE A 115 -0.18 21.57 13.84
C PHE A 115 0.66 20.87 14.94
N ALA A 116 0.06 20.63 16.10
CA ALA A 116 0.58 19.80 17.16
C ALA A 116 -0.31 18.55 17.35
N LEU A 117 0.28 17.43 17.80
CA LEU A 117 -0.48 16.19 18.03
C LEU A 117 -1.57 16.35 19.09
N ASP A 118 -1.37 17.24 20.07
CA ASP A 118 -2.33 17.52 21.14
C ASP A 118 -3.33 18.63 20.80
N ASP A 119 -3.29 19.17 19.57
CA ASP A 119 -4.34 20.05 19.09
C ASP A 119 -5.70 19.33 19.09
N LEU A 120 -6.72 20.03 19.55
CA LEU A 120 -8.10 19.57 19.44
C LEU A 120 -8.52 19.53 17.98
N VAL A 121 -9.20 18.46 17.59
CA VAL A 121 -9.77 18.28 16.24
C VAL A 121 -10.77 19.38 15.90
N SER A 122 -11.47 19.92 16.92
CA SER A 122 -12.41 21.05 16.78
C SER A 122 -11.76 22.34 16.28
N ARG A 123 -10.43 22.46 16.36
CA ARG A 123 -9.68 23.58 15.74
C ARG A 123 -9.72 23.53 14.20
N TYR A 124 -9.90 22.34 13.63
CA TYR A 124 -9.78 22.09 12.19
C TYR A 124 -11.11 21.69 11.55
N LEU A 125 -11.96 20.98 12.30
CA LEU A 125 -13.22 20.42 11.79
C LEU A 125 -14.40 20.85 12.67
N PRO A 126 -15.58 21.10 12.09
CA PRO A 126 -16.78 21.40 12.86
C PRO A 126 -17.27 20.12 13.56
N LEU A 127 -17.00 20.01 14.86
CA LEU A 127 -17.48 18.89 15.68
C LEU A 127 -18.79 19.26 16.38
N PRO A 128 -19.80 18.36 16.40
CA PRO A 128 -20.94 18.56 17.28
C PRO A 128 -20.51 18.49 18.75
N ALA A 129 -21.12 19.33 19.60
CA ALA A 129 -20.85 19.35 21.04
C ALA A 129 -21.59 18.19 21.75
N ALA A 130 -21.21 16.96 21.42
CA ALA A 130 -21.82 15.73 21.95
C ALA A 130 -20.77 14.63 22.20
N ASP A 131 -21.07 13.74 23.15
CA ASP A 131 -20.30 12.52 23.46
C ASP A 131 -18.83 12.71 23.87
N GLY A 132 -18.43 13.95 24.23
CA GLY A 132 -17.05 14.29 24.62
C GLY A 132 -16.06 14.38 23.45
N ARG A 133 -16.56 14.48 22.20
CA ARG A 133 -15.71 14.56 21.00
C ARG A 133 -14.98 15.89 20.85
N ASP A 134 -15.41 16.93 21.56
CA ASP A 134 -14.73 18.21 21.68
C ASP A 134 -13.33 18.09 22.31
N GLN A 135 -13.10 17.04 23.11
CA GLN A 135 -11.80 16.69 23.70
C GLN A 135 -10.94 15.78 22.80
N MET A 136 -11.39 15.46 21.58
CA MET A 136 -10.62 14.64 20.64
C MET A 136 -9.42 15.42 20.11
N THR A 137 -8.22 14.83 20.20
CA THR A 137 -6.99 15.41 19.65
C THR A 137 -6.59 14.72 18.35
N VAL A 138 -5.71 15.35 17.58
CA VAL A 138 -5.11 14.72 16.39
C VAL A 138 -4.40 13.41 16.76
N ARG A 139 -3.73 13.37 17.92
CA ARG A 139 -3.13 12.15 18.48
C ARG A 139 -4.13 11.02 18.58
N HIS A 140 -5.32 11.27 19.14
CA HIS A 140 -6.35 10.24 19.28
C HIS A 140 -6.80 9.63 17.94
N LEU A 141 -6.85 10.44 16.88
CA LEU A 141 -7.13 9.96 15.52
C LEU A 141 -6.05 8.99 15.04
N LEU A 142 -4.78 9.39 15.20
CA LEU A 142 -3.61 8.63 14.71
C LEU A 142 -3.32 7.37 15.52
N THR A 143 -3.72 7.33 16.80
CA THR A 143 -3.46 6.19 17.69
C THR A 143 -4.65 5.26 17.87
N HIS A 144 -5.74 5.44 17.09
CA HIS A 144 -6.95 4.62 17.20
C HIS A 144 -7.60 4.65 18.59
N THR A 145 -7.54 5.81 19.26
CA THR A 145 -8.15 6.04 20.58
C THR A 145 -9.20 7.16 20.53
N CYS A 146 -9.71 7.49 19.35
CA CYS A 146 -10.69 8.56 19.14
C CYS A 146 -12.14 8.17 19.41
N GLY A 147 -12.45 6.89 19.56
CA GLY A 147 -13.82 6.41 19.75
C GLY A 147 -14.66 6.33 18.47
N LEU A 148 -14.11 6.68 17.30
CA LEU A 148 -14.80 6.47 16.01
C LEU A 148 -14.76 4.99 15.61
N PRO A 149 -15.79 4.48 14.91
CA PRO A 149 -15.79 3.09 14.43
C PRO A 149 -14.75 2.88 13.32
N ASP A 150 -14.46 1.62 12.98
CA ASP A 150 -13.66 1.33 11.79
C ASP A 150 -14.36 1.75 10.51
N GLN A 151 -15.57 1.23 10.28
CA GLN A 151 -16.41 1.60 9.14
C GLN A 151 -17.70 2.28 9.62
N LEU A 152 -18.29 3.10 8.75
CA LEU A 152 -19.61 3.67 8.99
C LEU A 152 -20.69 2.58 8.89
N PRO A 153 -21.78 2.66 9.68
CA PRO A 153 -22.94 1.78 9.51
C PRO A 153 -23.51 1.79 8.07
N GLN A 154 -23.47 2.95 7.42
CA GLN A 154 -23.93 3.19 6.05
C GLN A 154 -22.82 3.07 4.99
N ASN A 155 -21.68 2.46 5.31
CA ASN A 155 -20.52 2.38 4.42
C ASN A 155 -20.87 1.81 3.04
N ASN A 156 -21.60 0.69 2.98
CA ASN A 156 -21.97 0.08 1.69
C ASN A 156 -22.94 0.96 0.90
N ALA A 157 -23.89 1.63 1.58
CA ALA A 157 -24.81 2.55 0.91
C ALA A 157 -24.08 3.77 0.33
N LEU A 158 -23.10 4.33 1.05
CA LEU A 158 -22.26 5.41 0.54
C LEU A 158 -21.45 4.97 -0.67
N ARG A 159 -20.85 3.77 -0.64
CA ARG A 159 -20.10 3.22 -1.76
C ARG A 159 -20.98 2.94 -2.97
N ALA A 160 -22.15 2.34 -2.77
CA ALA A 160 -23.12 2.11 -3.84
C ALA A 160 -23.63 3.40 -4.49
N ALA A 161 -23.67 4.50 -3.73
CA ALA A 161 -23.98 5.85 -4.23
C ALA A 161 -22.76 6.59 -4.82
N HIS A 162 -21.60 5.94 -4.91
CA HIS A 162 -20.33 6.51 -5.35
C HIS A 162 -19.92 7.78 -4.57
N ALA A 163 -20.21 7.82 -3.26
CA ALA A 163 -19.94 8.97 -2.40
C ALA A 163 -18.44 9.31 -2.35
N GLY A 164 -18.09 10.60 -2.41
CA GLY A 164 -16.72 11.08 -2.25
C GLY A 164 -16.23 11.08 -0.80
N LEU A 165 -14.94 11.39 -0.59
CA LEU A 165 -14.34 11.48 0.75
C LEU A 165 -15.03 12.53 1.63
N GLN A 166 -15.53 13.61 1.03
CA GLN A 166 -16.25 14.67 1.75
C GLN A 166 -17.52 14.12 2.41
N GLU A 167 -18.30 13.31 1.69
CA GLU A 167 -19.52 12.68 2.20
C GLU A 167 -19.21 11.66 3.29
N PHE A 168 -18.13 10.88 3.14
CA PHE A 168 -17.65 10.03 4.23
C PHE A 168 -17.28 10.86 5.47
N VAL A 169 -16.57 11.99 5.32
CA VAL A 169 -16.24 12.89 6.43
C VAL A 169 -17.51 13.40 7.12
N GLN A 170 -18.51 13.87 6.38
CA GLN A 170 -19.76 14.36 6.96
C GLN A 170 -20.50 13.26 7.75
N ALA A 171 -20.53 12.05 7.20
CA ALA A 171 -21.10 10.89 7.88
C ALA A 171 -20.31 10.53 9.15
N THR A 172 -18.98 10.56 9.10
CA THR A 172 -18.11 10.34 10.26
C THR A 172 -18.36 11.37 11.36
N LEU A 173 -18.43 12.65 11.02
CA LEU A 173 -18.67 13.73 11.97
C LEU A 173 -20.02 13.60 12.70
N SER A 174 -21.00 12.97 12.06
CA SER A 174 -22.35 12.74 12.61
C SER A 174 -22.49 11.40 13.34
N THR A 175 -21.50 10.51 13.24
CA THR A 175 -21.56 9.19 13.86
C THR A 175 -21.30 9.29 15.37
N PRO A 176 -22.07 8.59 16.22
CA PRO A 176 -21.80 8.51 17.66
C PRO A 176 -20.44 7.87 17.96
N LEU A 177 -19.79 8.32 19.03
CA LEU A 177 -18.56 7.68 19.49
C LEU A 177 -18.89 6.37 20.23
N LEU A 178 -18.04 5.35 20.03
CA LEU A 178 -18.08 4.08 20.76
C LEU A 178 -17.63 4.24 22.22
N PHE A 179 -16.73 5.21 22.47
CA PHE A 179 -16.20 5.56 23.79
C PHE A 179 -15.61 6.97 23.74
N LYS A 180 -15.34 7.56 24.92
CA LYS A 180 -14.75 8.91 25.01
C LYS A 180 -13.32 8.92 24.46
N PRO A 181 -12.89 9.94 23.72
CA PRO A 181 -11.53 10.01 23.20
C PRO A 181 -10.47 9.83 24.31
N GLY A 182 -9.47 8.99 24.06
CA GLY A 182 -8.37 8.71 24.98
C GLY A 182 -8.65 7.64 26.05
N THR A 183 -9.89 7.13 26.20
CA THR A 183 -10.21 6.19 27.28
C THR A 183 -10.12 4.71 26.90
N ALA A 184 -10.06 4.39 25.61
CA ALA A 184 -9.92 3.02 25.12
C ALA A 184 -9.26 2.99 23.73
N TYR A 185 -8.93 1.80 23.26
CA TYR A 185 -8.42 1.54 21.92
C TYR A 185 -9.48 0.80 21.09
N SER A 186 -9.70 1.27 19.87
CA SER A 186 -10.44 0.55 18.84
C SER A 186 -9.94 0.98 17.47
N TYR A 187 -9.51 0.01 16.67
CA TYR A 187 -9.04 0.26 15.31
C TYR A 187 -10.07 1.05 14.51
N SER A 188 -9.64 2.14 13.89
CA SER A 188 -10.55 3.11 13.28
C SER A 188 -10.02 3.66 11.96
N SER A 189 -10.59 3.22 10.84
CA SER A 189 -10.39 3.85 9.52
C SER A 189 -11.03 5.23 9.43
N MET A 190 -12.14 5.47 10.14
CA MET A 190 -12.76 6.80 10.21
C MET A 190 -11.92 7.84 10.96
N GLY A 191 -11.16 7.40 11.97
CA GLY A 191 -10.13 8.24 12.60
C GLY A 191 -9.07 8.70 11.59
N ILE A 192 -8.63 7.79 10.72
CA ILE A 192 -7.63 8.12 9.68
C ILE A 192 -8.21 9.04 8.62
N LEU A 193 -9.48 8.84 8.25
CA LEU A 193 -10.19 9.76 7.36
C LEU A 193 -10.21 11.19 7.92
N LEU A 194 -10.56 11.39 9.19
CA LEU A 194 -10.55 12.74 9.77
C LEU A 194 -9.13 13.31 9.84
N ALA A 195 -8.12 12.51 10.15
CA ALA A 195 -6.72 12.95 10.15
C ALA A 195 -6.26 13.38 8.75
N ALA A 196 -6.62 12.62 7.71
CA ALA A 196 -6.37 12.98 6.33
C ALA A 196 -7.10 14.27 5.95
N ARG A 197 -8.35 14.46 6.38
CA ARG A 197 -9.08 15.71 6.14
C ARG A 197 -8.41 16.93 6.76
N ILE A 198 -7.87 16.80 7.98
CA ILE A 198 -7.07 17.85 8.61
C ILE A 198 -5.82 18.13 7.77
N ALA A 199 -5.14 17.10 7.26
CA ALA A 199 -4.00 17.25 6.38
C ALA A 199 -4.35 18.05 5.11
N GLU A 200 -5.47 17.75 4.47
CA GLU A 200 -5.96 18.46 3.27
C GLU A 200 -6.19 19.94 3.54
N LEU A 201 -6.84 20.27 4.68
CA LEU A 201 -7.11 21.64 5.07
C LEU A 201 -5.82 22.42 5.36
N LEU A 202 -4.84 21.79 6.00
CA LEU A 202 -3.56 22.42 6.28
C LEU A 202 -2.69 22.57 5.03
N ALA A 203 -2.72 21.60 4.12
CA ALA A 203 -1.90 21.60 2.91
C ALA A 203 -2.57 22.30 1.71
N GLU A 204 -3.85 22.66 1.84
CA GLU A 204 -4.69 23.24 0.77
C GLU A 204 -4.68 22.40 -0.51
N LYS A 205 -4.68 21.06 -0.36
CA LYS A 205 -4.67 20.11 -1.48
C LYS A 205 -5.32 18.79 -1.09
N PRO A 206 -5.86 18.03 -2.06
CA PRO A 206 -6.38 16.68 -1.81
C PRO A 206 -5.32 15.74 -1.21
N ILE A 207 -5.76 14.78 -0.40
CA ILE A 207 -4.83 13.86 0.27
C ILE A 207 -3.97 13.09 -0.73
N ALA A 208 -4.49 12.75 -1.91
CA ALA A 208 -3.74 12.05 -2.95
C ALA A 208 -2.55 12.88 -3.47
N GLU A 209 -2.74 14.18 -3.66
CA GLU A 209 -1.66 15.09 -4.09
C GLU A 209 -0.64 15.36 -2.98
N LEU A 210 -1.12 15.42 -1.72
CA LEU A 210 -0.23 15.56 -0.58
C LEU A 210 0.67 14.31 -0.44
N VAL A 211 0.10 13.11 -0.54
CA VAL A 211 0.86 11.85 -0.52
C VAL A 211 1.85 11.79 -1.68
N GLN A 212 1.43 12.15 -2.89
CA GLN A 212 2.30 12.18 -4.07
C GLN A 212 3.53 13.06 -3.82
N SER A 213 3.31 14.32 -3.45
CA SER A 213 4.38 15.33 -3.34
C SER A 213 5.23 15.20 -2.07
N ALA A 214 4.65 14.72 -0.96
CA ALA A 214 5.35 14.63 0.33
C ALA A 214 6.03 13.28 0.56
N VAL A 215 5.52 12.19 -0.07
CA VAL A 215 6.02 10.83 0.15
C VAL A 215 6.59 10.25 -1.13
N PHE A 216 5.76 10.02 -2.15
CA PHE A 216 6.18 9.24 -3.32
C PHE A 216 7.28 9.94 -4.13
N ASP A 217 7.13 11.22 -4.43
CA ASP A 217 8.14 11.97 -5.19
C ASP A 217 9.46 12.12 -4.41
N ARG A 218 9.36 12.29 -3.07
CA ARG A 218 10.52 12.47 -2.20
C ARG A 218 11.33 11.19 -2.01
N LEU A 219 10.65 10.04 -1.96
CA LEU A 219 11.26 8.72 -1.83
C LEU A 219 11.50 8.05 -3.19
N GLN A 220 11.12 8.71 -4.29
CA GLN A 220 11.25 8.22 -5.66
C GLN A 220 10.47 6.92 -5.92
N LEU A 221 9.31 6.76 -5.29
CA LEU A 221 8.43 5.60 -5.47
C LEU A 221 7.65 5.77 -6.79
N GLN A 222 8.04 5.01 -7.83
CA GLN A 222 7.55 5.20 -9.20
C GLN A 222 6.34 4.34 -9.56
N HIS A 223 6.04 3.31 -8.78
CA HIS A 223 4.94 2.36 -8.94
C HIS A 223 4.07 2.40 -7.70
N SER A 224 3.67 3.62 -7.32
CA SER A 224 2.89 3.91 -6.13
C SER A 224 1.87 5.01 -6.41
N ALA A 225 0.65 4.86 -5.89
CA ALA A 225 -0.42 5.86 -6.03
C ALA A 225 -1.40 5.81 -4.86
N GLN A 226 -1.87 6.99 -4.43
CA GLN A 226 -3.04 7.13 -3.59
C GLN A 226 -4.26 7.24 -4.50
N GLY A 227 -5.12 6.23 -4.50
CA GLY A 227 -6.13 6.04 -5.54
C GLY A 227 -5.47 5.63 -6.86
N LEU A 228 -5.90 6.23 -7.98
CA LEU A 228 -5.32 5.99 -9.30
C LEU A 228 -4.05 6.80 -9.56
N GLY A 229 -3.91 7.99 -8.95
CA GLY A 229 -2.81 8.92 -9.28
C GLY A 229 -2.71 9.17 -10.79
N ARG A 230 -1.54 8.88 -11.37
CA ARG A 230 -1.27 8.99 -12.82
C ARG A 230 -1.62 7.72 -13.63
N PHE A 231 -2.07 6.66 -12.98
CA PHE A 231 -2.28 5.36 -13.57
C PHE A 231 -3.74 5.14 -13.97
N THR A 232 -3.98 4.04 -14.67
CA THR A 232 -5.29 3.52 -15.06
C THR A 232 -5.62 2.27 -14.25
N PRO A 233 -6.90 1.85 -14.17
CA PRO A 233 -7.24 0.59 -13.52
C PRO A 233 -6.49 -0.64 -14.08
N ALA A 234 -6.08 -0.65 -15.36
CA ALA A 234 -5.36 -1.77 -15.94
C ALA A 234 -3.93 -1.94 -15.38
N ASP A 235 -3.37 -0.89 -14.76
CA ASP A 235 -2.01 -0.91 -14.21
C ASP A 235 -1.92 -1.62 -12.84
N PHE A 236 -3.06 -1.89 -12.19
CA PHE A 236 -3.11 -2.51 -10.86
C PHE A 236 -3.56 -3.96 -10.92
N VAL A 237 -2.92 -4.81 -10.12
CA VAL A 237 -3.32 -6.20 -9.93
C VAL A 237 -4.74 -6.27 -9.36
N PRO A 238 -5.69 -6.98 -10.01
CA PRO A 238 -7.06 -7.09 -9.52
C PRO A 238 -7.16 -7.83 -8.18
N VAL A 239 -7.87 -7.24 -7.23
CA VAL A 239 -8.11 -7.83 -5.91
C VAL A 239 -9.06 -9.03 -6.02
N GLN A 240 -8.71 -10.16 -5.41
CA GLN A 240 -9.57 -11.34 -5.33
C GLN A 240 -10.76 -11.05 -4.42
N ILE A 241 -11.97 -11.12 -4.96
CA ILE A 241 -13.21 -10.67 -4.27
C ILE A 241 -14.27 -11.76 -4.17
N GLU A 242 -14.06 -12.90 -4.81
CA GLU A 242 -14.99 -14.03 -4.92
C GLU A 242 -15.37 -14.60 -3.54
N GLN A 243 -14.46 -14.48 -2.56
CA GLN A 243 -14.65 -14.88 -1.17
C GLN A 243 -14.36 -13.73 -0.20
N ALA A 244 -14.36 -12.49 -0.69
CA ALA A 244 -14.04 -11.35 0.16
C ALA A 244 -15.17 -11.07 1.17
N ALA A 245 -14.79 -10.39 2.25
CA ALA A 245 -15.72 -10.00 3.29
C ALA A 245 -16.81 -9.04 2.75
N PRO A 246 -17.97 -8.94 3.41
CA PRO A 246 -19.11 -8.14 2.91
C PRO A 246 -18.78 -6.66 2.61
N GLU A 247 -17.81 -6.08 3.32
CA GLU A 247 -17.33 -4.72 3.10
C GLU A 247 -16.54 -4.55 1.78
N ALA A 248 -16.13 -5.63 1.13
CA ALA A 248 -15.59 -5.62 -0.23
C ALA A 248 -16.71 -5.72 -1.29
N GLY A 249 -17.97 -5.76 -0.86
CA GLY A 249 -19.11 -6.07 -1.72
C GLY A 249 -19.40 -7.57 -1.86
N GLY A 250 -18.78 -8.42 -1.03
CA GLY A 250 -19.05 -9.84 -0.99
C GLY A 250 -20.54 -10.11 -0.77
N GLY A 251 -21.18 -10.79 -1.74
CA GLY A 251 -22.59 -11.17 -1.70
C GLY A 251 -23.59 -10.15 -2.26
N ASP A 252 -23.17 -8.94 -2.66
CA ASP A 252 -24.02 -7.96 -3.33
C ASP A 252 -23.83 -8.04 -4.86
N PRO A 253 -24.87 -8.38 -5.65
CA PRO A 253 -24.78 -8.45 -7.11
C PRO A 253 -24.37 -7.13 -7.79
N THR A 254 -24.60 -6.00 -7.14
CA THR A 254 -24.28 -4.65 -7.63
C THR A 254 -22.89 -4.18 -7.22
N ALA A 255 -22.19 -4.93 -6.35
CA ALA A 255 -20.87 -4.61 -5.83
C ALA A 255 -19.84 -4.29 -6.90
N LYS A 256 -19.96 -4.90 -8.10
CA LYS A 256 -19.03 -4.66 -9.21
C LYS A 256 -18.88 -3.17 -9.58
N LEU A 257 -19.85 -2.34 -9.23
CA LEU A 257 -19.81 -0.89 -9.48
C LEU A 257 -19.01 -0.12 -8.42
N TRP A 258 -18.80 -0.69 -7.24
CA TRP A 258 -18.19 0.01 -6.10
C TRP A 258 -17.18 -0.81 -5.27
N ASP A 259 -16.92 -2.07 -5.64
CA ASP A 259 -15.95 -2.96 -5.00
C ASP A 259 -14.50 -2.47 -5.19
N TRP A 260 -13.54 -3.21 -4.64
CA TRP A 260 -12.13 -2.83 -4.68
C TRP A 260 -11.50 -2.78 -6.08
N ASN A 261 -12.12 -3.39 -7.07
CA ASN A 261 -11.70 -3.34 -8.47
C ASN A 261 -12.44 -2.27 -9.28
N SER A 262 -13.55 -1.73 -8.76
CA SER A 262 -14.31 -0.68 -9.42
C SER A 262 -13.48 0.58 -9.65
N GLU A 263 -13.81 1.30 -10.73
CA GLU A 263 -13.22 2.60 -11.00
C GLU A 263 -13.51 3.61 -9.88
N TYR A 264 -14.71 3.55 -9.29
CA TYR A 264 -15.08 4.38 -8.15
C TYR A 264 -14.12 4.19 -6.97
N TRP A 265 -13.93 2.97 -6.48
CA TRP A 265 -13.08 2.72 -5.32
C TRP A 265 -11.63 3.11 -5.59
N ARG A 266 -11.12 2.75 -6.77
CA ARG A 266 -9.74 3.07 -7.13
C ARG A 266 -9.52 4.57 -7.32
N ARG A 267 -10.52 5.33 -7.74
CA ARG A 267 -10.46 6.81 -7.77
C ARG A 267 -10.63 7.45 -6.40
N LEU A 268 -11.45 6.86 -5.53
CA LEU A 268 -11.75 7.41 -4.20
C LEU A 268 -10.47 7.68 -3.40
N GLY A 269 -9.43 6.85 -3.58
CA GLY A 269 -8.14 7.05 -2.93
C GLY A 269 -8.31 7.14 -1.41
N ALA A 270 -9.11 6.23 -0.85
CA ALA A 270 -9.44 6.21 0.56
C ALA A 270 -8.15 6.22 1.42
N PRO A 271 -7.91 7.21 2.30
CA PRO A 271 -6.67 7.30 3.07
C PRO A 271 -6.46 6.13 4.04
N TRP A 272 -7.51 5.33 4.27
CA TRP A 272 -7.46 4.14 5.11
C TRP A 272 -7.26 2.84 4.36
N GLY A 273 -7.28 2.84 3.02
CA GLY A 273 -7.37 1.60 2.23
C GLY A 273 -7.05 1.67 0.74
N GLY A 274 -6.86 2.86 0.16
CA GLY A 274 -6.84 3.11 -1.28
C GLY A 274 -5.45 3.36 -1.87
N THR A 275 -4.37 3.12 -1.14
CA THR A 275 -3.01 3.17 -1.70
C THR A 275 -2.74 1.90 -2.51
N HIS A 276 -2.11 2.05 -3.67
CA HIS A 276 -1.55 0.96 -4.46
C HIS A 276 -0.04 1.12 -4.55
N MET A 277 0.72 0.05 -4.35
CA MET A 277 2.18 0.06 -4.47
C MET A 277 2.72 -1.26 -5.03
N SER A 278 3.83 -1.19 -5.74
CA SER A 278 4.66 -2.37 -6.04
C SER A 278 5.44 -2.82 -4.81
N ALA A 279 5.91 -4.07 -4.77
CA ALA A 279 6.62 -4.59 -3.61
C ALA A 279 8.00 -3.95 -3.36
N SER A 280 8.61 -3.38 -4.41
CA SER A 280 9.92 -2.70 -4.31
C SER A 280 9.84 -1.22 -3.92
N ASP A 281 8.64 -0.64 -4.02
CA ASP A 281 8.34 0.71 -3.54
C ASP A 281 7.93 0.66 -2.05
#